data_AF-A0A8J3KYQ2-F1
#
_entry.id   AF-A0A8J3KYQ2-F1
#
_cell.length_a   1.000
_cell.length_b   1.000
_cell.length_c   1.000
_cell.angle_alpha   90.00
_cell.angle_beta   90.00
_cell.angle_gamma   90.00
#
_symmetry.space_group_name_H-M   'P 1'
#
loop_
_entity.id
_entity.type
_entity.pdbx_description
1 polymer ?
#
loop_
_entity_poly.entity_id
_entity_poly.type
_entity_poly.pdbx_seq_one_letter_code
_entity_poly.pdbx_strand_id
1 'polypeptide(L)'
;MSFFWRDSADAFADVLRRHGVEPDAVADVEAAWQSFTEFLQTEVSGTDADGDADGFIVQWGRNQWTDGLPSLNFTRQFAVSTDGPDDPYPVYWQLNLEMCFSDHAEFAGMDELNTQDTDFSFSAVGPERLADLAEARAEVDQYRQLRAMWRTKPVSSKLTFEGVC
;
A
#
# COMPACT_ATOMS: atom_id res chain seq x y z
N MET A 1 7.16 -3.38 -19.07
CA MET A 1 6.07 -2.44 -19.42
C MET A 1 6.04 -1.41 -18.30
N SER A 2 5.94 -0.13 -18.61
CA SER A 2 5.91 0.95 -17.62
C SER A 2 4.65 1.78 -17.80
N PHE A 3 4.26 2.52 -16.76
CA PHE A 3 3.15 3.48 -16.81
C PHE A 3 3.60 4.85 -16.28
N PHE A 4 2.80 5.89 -16.52
CA PHE A 4 3.05 7.22 -15.96
C PHE A 4 2.41 7.33 -14.57
N TRP A 5 3.08 7.92 -13.59
CA TRP A 5 2.63 7.89 -12.18
C TRP A 5 1.19 8.37 -11.96
N ARG A 6 0.66 9.27 -12.79
CA ARG A 6 -0.75 9.71 -12.69
C ARG A 6 -1.76 8.61 -13.02
N ASP A 7 -1.35 7.60 -13.78
CA ASP A 7 -2.19 6.48 -14.20
C ASP A 7 -2.16 5.33 -13.15
N SER A 8 -1.53 5.53 -12.00
CA SER A 8 -1.31 4.47 -10.99
C SER A 8 -2.61 3.83 -10.52
N ALA A 9 -3.66 4.62 -10.30
CA ALA A 9 -4.95 4.10 -9.85
C ALA A 9 -5.57 3.13 -10.86
N ASP A 10 -5.58 3.50 -12.13
CA ASP A 10 -6.11 2.65 -13.21
C ASP A 10 -5.23 1.43 -13.42
N ALA A 11 -3.90 1.62 -13.43
CA ALA A 11 -2.94 0.52 -13.59
C ALA A 11 -3.08 -0.52 -12.47
N PHE A 12 -3.21 -0.09 -11.21
CA PHE A 12 -3.37 -1.03 -10.11
C PHE A 12 -4.75 -1.68 -10.08
N ALA A 13 -5.81 -0.92 -10.37
CA ALA A 13 -7.16 -1.47 -10.49
C ALA A 13 -7.23 -2.59 -11.54
N ASP A 14 -6.52 -2.43 -12.67
CA ASP A 14 -6.44 -3.46 -13.70
C ASP A 14 -5.64 -4.69 -13.25
N VAL A 15 -4.58 -4.52 -12.45
CA VAL A 15 -3.87 -5.66 -11.85
C VAL A 15 -4.78 -6.41 -10.88
N LEU A 16 -5.46 -5.71 -9.98
CA LEU A 16 -6.41 -6.29 -9.03
C LEU A 16 -7.47 -7.14 -9.76
N ARG A 17 -8.10 -6.60 -10.80
CA ARG A 17 -9.13 -7.32 -11.57
C ARG A 17 -8.59 -8.55 -12.28
N ARG A 18 -7.34 -8.53 -12.77
CA ARG A 18 -6.70 -9.73 -13.36
C ARG A 18 -6.52 -10.86 -12.35
N HIS A 19 -6.36 -10.53 -11.07
CA HIS A 19 -6.34 -11.47 -9.95
C HIS A 19 -7.74 -11.75 -9.35
N GLY A 20 -8.81 -11.23 -9.97
CA GLY A 20 -10.18 -11.43 -9.50
C GLY A 20 -10.55 -10.61 -8.26
N VAL A 21 -9.79 -9.54 -7.97
CA VAL A 21 -10.04 -8.63 -6.86
C VAL A 21 -10.71 -7.36 -7.36
N GLU A 22 -11.85 -7.01 -6.77
CA GLU A 22 -12.51 -5.72 -7.01
C GLU A 22 -11.98 -4.66 -6.02
N PRO A 23 -11.44 -3.51 -6.48
CA PRO A 23 -10.79 -2.52 -5.60
C PRO A 23 -11.69 -2.00 -4.47
N ASP A 24 -12.97 -1.79 -4.75
CA ASP A 24 -13.95 -1.25 -3.78
C ASP A 24 -14.70 -2.36 -3.01
N ALA A 25 -14.35 -3.63 -3.24
CA ALA A 25 -14.99 -4.78 -2.62
C ALA A 25 -14.02 -5.96 -2.44
N VAL A 26 -12.82 -5.69 -1.92
CA VAL A 26 -11.79 -6.70 -1.69
C VAL A 26 -12.35 -7.82 -0.81
N ALA A 27 -12.29 -9.05 -1.31
CA ALA A 27 -12.79 -10.24 -0.61
C ALA A 27 -11.67 -11.13 -0.05
N ASP A 28 -10.47 -11.03 -0.63
CA ASP A 28 -9.30 -11.85 -0.32
C ASP A 28 -8.07 -10.94 -0.22
N VAL A 29 -7.54 -10.81 0.99
CA VAL A 29 -6.38 -9.96 1.29
C VAL A 29 -5.11 -10.53 0.66
N GLU A 30 -4.98 -11.85 0.55
CA GLU A 30 -3.82 -12.49 -0.06
C GLU A 30 -3.80 -12.25 -1.58
N ALA A 31 -4.95 -12.33 -2.24
CA ALA A 31 -5.06 -11.98 -3.66
C ALA A 31 -4.76 -10.49 -3.91
N ALA A 32 -5.23 -9.60 -3.01
CA ALA A 32 -4.90 -8.18 -3.07
C ALA A 32 -3.39 -7.93 -2.89
N TRP A 33 -2.74 -8.65 -1.97
CA TRP A 33 -1.30 -8.59 -1.75
C TRP A 33 -0.49 -9.07 -2.95
N GLN A 34 -0.89 -10.18 -3.58
CA GLN A 34 -0.24 -10.69 -4.79
C GLN A 34 -0.36 -9.69 -5.94
N SER A 35 -1.53 -9.07 -6.10
CA SER A 35 -1.76 -7.98 -7.05
C SER A 35 -0.85 -6.79 -6.77
N PHE A 36 -0.73 -6.40 -5.49
CA PHE A 36 0.11 -5.28 -5.07
C PHE A 36 1.59 -5.56 -5.32
N THR A 37 2.04 -6.77 -5.02
CA THR A 37 3.40 -7.26 -5.30
C THR A 37 3.71 -7.17 -6.80
N GLU A 38 2.80 -7.64 -7.67
CA GLU A 38 2.97 -7.53 -9.12
C GLU A 38 3.02 -6.06 -9.59
N PHE A 39 2.11 -5.24 -9.06
CA PHE A 39 2.06 -3.81 -9.39
C PHE A 39 3.35 -3.08 -9.00
N LEU A 40 3.90 -3.36 -7.82
CA LEU A 40 5.17 -2.78 -7.36
C LEU A 40 6.39 -3.19 -8.19
N GLN A 41 6.29 -4.31 -8.91
CA GLN A 41 7.31 -4.75 -9.88
C GLN A 41 7.15 -4.11 -11.27
N THR A 42 6.22 -3.18 -11.42
CA THR A 42 6.05 -2.41 -12.66
C THR A 42 6.79 -1.07 -12.54
N GLU A 43 7.66 -0.80 -13.51
CA GLU A 43 8.39 0.46 -13.61
C GLU A 43 7.43 1.65 -13.81
N VAL A 44 7.76 2.78 -13.18
CA VAL A 44 6.97 4.01 -13.26
C VAL A 44 7.82 5.12 -13.85
N SER A 45 7.17 5.96 -14.65
CA SER A 45 7.79 7.12 -15.28
C SER A 45 7.19 8.41 -14.75
N GLY A 46 7.97 9.50 -14.83
CA GLY A 46 7.57 10.83 -14.39
C GLY A 46 7.69 11.09 -12.89
N THR A 47 8.34 10.21 -12.15
CA THR A 47 8.81 10.46 -10.79
C THR A 47 10.09 11.29 -10.82
N ASP A 48 10.49 11.79 -9.65
CA ASP A 48 11.81 12.38 -9.46
C ASP A 48 12.92 11.37 -9.84
N ALA A 49 14.09 11.89 -10.20
CA ALA A 49 15.26 11.09 -10.54
C ALA A 49 16.03 10.60 -9.30
N ASP A 50 15.65 11.05 -8.10
CA ASP A 50 16.22 10.57 -6.85
C ASP A 50 15.87 9.09 -6.56
N GLY A 51 16.74 8.40 -5.82
CA GLY A 51 16.58 6.99 -5.47
C GLY A 51 15.35 6.70 -4.60
N ASP A 52 14.86 7.71 -3.88
CA ASP A 52 13.72 7.59 -2.96
C ASP A 52 12.40 8.06 -3.60
N ALA A 53 12.30 8.04 -4.93
CA ALA A 53 11.17 8.59 -5.66
C ALA A 53 10.01 7.60 -5.89
N ASP A 54 10.22 6.30 -5.69
CA ASP A 54 9.21 5.25 -5.89
C ASP A 54 9.32 4.20 -4.79
N GLY A 55 8.50 4.36 -3.75
CA GLY A 55 8.54 3.51 -2.57
C GLY A 55 7.22 2.88 -2.23
N PHE A 56 7.22 1.99 -1.23
CA PHE A 56 6.01 1.38 -0.71
C PHE A 56 6.07 1.21 0.80
N ILE A 57 4.89 1.07 1.39
CA ILE A 57 4.71 0.80 2.82
C ILE A 57 3.43 -0.02 3.00
N VAL A 58 3.42 -0.90 3.99
CA VAL A 58 2.21 -1.57 4.48
C VAL A 58 1.90 -1.02 5.86
N GLN A 59 0.66 -0.58 6.09
CA GLN A 59 0.28 0.06 7.35
C GLN A 59 -0.95 -0.61 7.95
N TRP A 60 -1.04 -0.62 9.27
CA TRP A 60 -2.17 -1.19 10.01
C TRP A 60 -2.49 -0.38 11.26
N GLY A 61 -3.73 -0.54 11.74
CA GLY A 61 -4.17 0.05 13.00
C GLY A 61 -5.61 0.55 12.92
N ARG A 62 -6.01 1.29 13.95
CA ARG A 62 -7.28 2.00 13.96
C ARG A 62 -7.05 3.49 13.78
N ASN A 63 -7.77 4.08 12.86
CA ASN A 63 -7.74 5.51 12.68
C ASN A 63 -9.17 6.07 12.71
N GLN A 64 -9.28 7.36 13.02
CA GLN A 64 -10.56 8.06 13.15
C GLN A 64 -11.24 8.31 11.80
N TRP A 65 -10.52 8.08 10.68
CA TRP A 65 -11.01 8.34 9.33
C TRP A 65 -11.74 7.11 8.77
N THR A 66 -11.47 5.93 9.34
CA THR A 66 -12.17 4.66 9.11
C THR A 66 -13.26 4.38 10.16
N ASP A 67 -13.82 5.42 10.80
CA ASP A 67 -14.77 5.29 11.92
C ASP A 67 -14.21 4.49 13.12
N GLY A 68 -12.87 4.40 13.27
CA GLY A 68 -12.21 3.62 14.31
C GLY A 68 -12.13 2.11 14.03
N LEU A 69 -12.50 1.69 12.81
CA LEU A 69 -12.38 0.29 12.39
C LEU A 69 -10.91 -0.09 12.19
N PRO A 70 -10.52 -1.34 12.53
CA PRO A 70 -9.25 -1.90 12.15
C PRO A 70 -9.04 -1.80 10.64
N SER A 71 -7.86 -1.35 10.22
CA SER A 71 -7.51 -1.13 8.82
C SER A 71 -6.17 -1.75 8.48
N LEU A 72 -6.06 -2.19 7.22
CA LEU A 72 -4.83 -2.62 6.57
C LEU A 72 -4.71 -1.85 5.25
N ASN A 73 -3.57 -1.22 5.02
CA ASN A 73 -3.31 -0.34 3.89
C ASN A 73 -2.11 -0.84 3.10
N PHE A 74 -2.26 -0.90 1.77
CA PHE A 74 -1.15 -1.14 0.85
C PHE A 74 -0.90 0.13 0.05
N THR A 75 0.25 0.76 0.30
CA THR A 75 0.55 2.09 -0.23
C THR A 75 1.78 2.05 -1.13
N ARG A 76 1.68 2.63 -2.32
CA ARG A 76 2.82 3.00 -3.16
C ARG A 76 2.91 4.52 -3.21
N GLN A 77 4.10 5.05 -2.94
CA GLN A 77 4.38 6.48 -2.92
C GLN A 77 5.29 6.87 -4.07
N PHE A 78 5.01 8.04 -4.65
CA PHE A 78 5.80 8.67 -5.69
C PHE A 78 6.26 10.04 -5.24
N ALA A 79 7.56 10.31 -5.32
CA ALA A 79 8.09 11.67 -5.28
C ALA A 79 8.09 12.22 -6.71
N VAL A 80 7.52 13.41 -6.91
CA VAL A 80 7.43 14.05 -8.22
C VAL A 80 8.03 15.44 -8.12
N SER A 81 8.97 15.76 -9.00
CA SER A 81 9.58 17.09 -9.05
C SER A 81 8.53 18.15 -9.38
N THR A 82 8.62 19.30 -8.73
CA THR A 82 7.82 20.46 -9.13
C THR A 82 8.48 21.16 -10.31
N ASP A 83 7.71 21.56 -11.32
CA ASP A 83 8.24 22.26 -12.51
C ASP A 83 8.68 23.72 -12.21
N GLY A 84 8.75 24.11 -10.92
CA GLY A 84 9.01 25.48 -10.48
C GLY A 84 10.43 25.66 -9.95
N PRO A 85 11.15 26.74 -10.31
CA PRO A 85 12.49 27.03 -9.78
C PRO A 85 12.51 27.39 -8.29
N ASP A 86 11.34 27.52 -7.66
CA ASP A 86 11.16 28.08 -6.32
C ASP A 86 10.92 27.02 -5.22
N ASP A 87 10.69 25.75 -5.58
CA ASP A 87 10.50 24.67 -4.60
C ASP A 87 11.47 23.50 -4.86
N PRO A 88 12.56 23.39 -4.08
CA PRO A 88 13.56 22.34 -4.27
C PRO A 88 13.09 20.97 -3.76
N TYR A 89 11.90 20.87 -3.18
CA TYR A 89 11.39 19.63 -2.59
C TYR A 89 10.38 18.95 -3.52
N PRO A 90 10.42 17.61 -3.63
CA PRO A 90 9.42 16.88 -4.40
C PRO A 90 8.06 16.95 -3.70
N VAL A 91 6.99 16.87 -4.50
CA VAL A 91 5.64 16.63 -3.99
C VAL A 91 5.38 15.15 -3.98
N TYR A 92 4.84 14.65 -2.87
CA TYR A 92 4.52 13.23 -2.72
C TYR A 92 3.09 12.95 -3.17
N TRP A 93 2.93 11.88 -3.93
CA TRP A 93 1.63 11.32 -4.29
C TRP A 93 1.57 9.89 -3.78
N GLN A 94 0.43 9.49 -3.24
CA GLN A 94 0.24 8.14 -2.72
C GLN A 94 -0.97 7.49 -3.38
N LEU A 95 -0.74 6.27 -3.86
CA LEU A 95 -1.79 5.32 -4.15
C LEU A 95 -1.95 4.44 -2.92
N ASN A 96 -3.16 4.39 -2.37
CA ASN A 96 -3.47 3.57 -1.19
C ASN A 96 -4.70 2.68 -1.45
N LEU A 97 -4.54 1.37 -1.25
CA LEU A 97 -5.65 0.43 -1.10
C LEU A 97 -5.91 0.23 0.40
N GLU A 98 -6.92 0.91 0.90
CA GLU A 98 -7.39 0.76 2.28
C GLU A 98 -8.40 -0.38 2.36
N MET A 99 -8.23 -1.26 3.35
CA MET A 99 -9.18 -2.32 3.69
C MET A 99 -9.57 -2.19 5.16
N CYS A 100 -10.85 -2.03 5.43
CA CYS A 100 -11.39 -1.94 6.80
C CYS A 100 -12.06 -3.24 7.19
N PHE A 101 -11.98 -3.59 8.47
CA PHE A 101 -12.49 -4.84 9.01
C PHE A 101 -13.51 -4.56 10.12
N SER A 102 -14.51 -5.41 10.26
CA SER A 102 -15.37 -5.38 11.44
C SER A 102 -14.56 -5.74 12.68
N ASP A 103 -14.94 -5.18 13.83
CA ASP A 103 -14.33 -5.55 15.10
C ASP A 103 -14.43 -7.05 15.39
N HIS A 104 -13.28 -7.64 15.69
CA HIS A 104 -13.15 -9.01 16.14
C HIS A 104 -12.25 -9.08 17.37
N ALA A 105 -12.52 -10.04 18.26
CA ALA A 105 -11.67 -10.31 19.42
C ALA A 105 -10.23 -10.68 19.04
N GLU A 106 -10.01 -11.20 17.83
CA GLU A 106 -8.67 -11.52 17.30
C GLU A 106 -7.86 -10.27 16.93
N PHE A 107 -8.50 -9.11 16.83
CA PHE A 107 -7.89 -7.81 16.54
C PHE A 107 -7.65 -6.99 17.81
N ALA A 108 -7.92 -7.55 18.99
CA ALA A 108 -7.71 -6.86 20.25
C ALA A 108 -6.23 -6.48 20.45
N GLY A 109 -5.97 -5.28 20.97
CA GLY A 109 -4.62 -4.75 21.20
C GLY A 109 -3.86 -4.39 19.92
N MET A 110 -4.55 -4.16 18.79
CA MET A 110 -3.90 -3.74 17.54
C MET A 110 -3.20 -2.38 17.65
N ASP A 111 -3.76 -1.47 18.44
CA ASP A 111 -3.16 -0.14 18.68
C ASP A 111 -2.00 -0.20 19.68
N GLU A 112 -1.78 -1.36 20.30
CA GLU A 112 -0.70 -1.62 21.26
C GLU A 112 0.46 -2.40 20.61
N LEU A 113 0.40 -2.65 19.30
CA LEU A 113 1.51 -3.26 18.57
C LEU A 113 2.74 -2.33 18.58
N ASN A 114 3.93 -2.93 18.52
CA ASN A 114 5.19 -2.18 18.59
C ASN A 114 5.35 -1.20 17.42
N THR A 115 4.80 -1.55 16.25
CA THR A 115 4.79 -0.74 15.02
C THR A 115 3.39 -0.77 14.41
N GLN A 116 3.10 0.24 13.59
CA GLN A 116 1.85 0.39 12.83
C GLN A 116 2.09 0.36 11.33
N ASP A 117 3.32 0.08 10.92
CA ASP A 117 3.74 -0.03 9.54
C ASP A 117 5.07 -0.78 9.42
N THR A 118 5.49 -1.03 8.18
CA THR A 118 6.75 -1.71 7.81
C THR A 118 7.92 -0.76 7.57
N ASP A 119 7.80 0.53 7.88
CA ASP A 119 8.58 1.61 7.28
C ASP A 119 8.48 1.65 5.73
N PHE A 120 8.98 2.73 5.13
CA PHE A 120 9.09 2.84 3.67
C PHE A 120 10.30 2.07 3.14
N SER A 121 10.09 1.31 2.07
CA SER A 121 11.16 0.80 1.20
C SER A 121 11.14 1.51 -0.16
N PHE A 122 12.32 1.92 -0.62
CA PHE A 122 12.55 2.55 -1.92
C PHE A 122 13.45 1.71 -2.85
N SER A 123 13.68 0.44 -2.50
CA SER A 123 14.49 -0.46 -3.33
C SER A 123 13.98 -0.49 -4.77
N ALA A 124 14.88 -0.51 -5.75
CA ALA A 124 14.50 -0.47 -7.16
C ALA A 124 13.68 -1.70 -7.58
N VAL A 125 12.85 -1.54 -8.64
CA VAL A 125 12.11 -2.66 -9.26
C VAL A 125 13.06 -3.82 -9.57
N GLY A 126 12.63 -5.03 -9.25
CA GLY A 126 13.42 -6.25 -9.42
C GLY A 126 13.69 -6.98 -8.11
N PRO A 127 14.81 -7.74 -8.03
CA PRO A 127 15.06 -8.66 -6.92
C PRO A 127 15.11 -8.01 -5.53
N GLU A 128 15.64 -6.79 -5.41
CA GLU A 128 15.74 -6.08 -4.12
C GLU A 128 14.34 -5.71 -3.60
N ARG A 129 13.50 -5.10 -4.44
CA ARG A 129 12.10 -4.83 -4.07
C ARG A 129 11.30 -6.11 -3.77
N LEU A 130 11.58 -7.23 -4.46
CA LEU A 130 10.96 -8.51 -4.11
C LEU A 130 11.39 -9.03 -2.73
N ALA A 131 12.65 -8.81 -2.35
CA ALA A 131 13.14 -9.16 -1.02
C ALA A 131 12.45 -8.31 0.05
N ASP A 132 12.36 -7.00 -0.14
CA ASP A 132 11.69 -6.09 0.80
C ASP A 132 10.19 -6.41 0.93
N LEU A 133 9.52 -6.80 -0.16
CA LEU A 133 8.14 -7.28 -0.11
C LEU A 133 8.00 -8.57 0.70
N ALA A 134 8.95 -9.49 0.57
CA ALA A 134 8.97 -10.71 1.38
C ALA A 134 9.21 -10.41 2.87
N GLU A 135 10.06 -9.43 3.19
CA GLU A 135 10.31 -8.96 4.55
C GLU A 135 9.07 -8.29 5.14
N ALA A 136 8.43 -7.37 4.41
CA ALA A 136 7.17 -6.74 4.81
C ALA A 136 6.08 -7.79 5.09
N ARG A 137 5.93 -8.80 4.23
CA ARG A 137 4.99 -9.91 4.44
C ARG A 137 5.34 -10.72 5.68
N ALA A 138 6.63 -10.99 5.91
CA ALA A 138 7.10 -11.73 7.07
C ALA A 138 6.88 -10.96 8.38
N GLU A 139 7.05 -9.65 8.38
CA GLU A 139 6.75 -8.77 9.53
C GLU A 139 5.27 -8.81 9.88
N VAL A 140 4.39 -8.64 8.89
CA VAL A 140 2.94 -8.80 9.07
C VAL A 140 2.62 -10.16 9.69
N ASP A 141 3.31 -11.22 9.26
CA ASP A 141 3.14 -12.56 9.81
C ASP A 141 3.66 -12.75 11.24
N GLN A 142 4.40 -11.80 11.83
CA GLN A 142 4.82 -11.88 13.23
C GLN A 142 3.65 -11.60 14.18
N TYR A 143 2.76 -10.68 13.79
CA TYR A 143 1.65 -10.23 14.62
C TYR A 143 0.41 -11.13 14.45
N ARG A 144 -0.11 -11.65 15.56
CA ARG A 144 -1.30 -12.52 15.54
C ARG A 144 -2.51 -11.81 14.94
N GLN A 145 -2.70 -10.55 15.30
CA GLN A 145 -3.82 -9.72 14.86
C GLN A 145 -3.80 -9.55 13.33
N LEU A 146 -2.64 -9.27 12.76
CA LEU A 146 -2.49 -9.06 11.32
C LEU A 146 -2.66 -10.38 10.54
N ARG A 147 -2.14 -11.50 11.05
CA ARG A 147 -2.44 -12.83 10.48
C ARG A 147 -3.94 -13.14 10.46
N ALA A 148 -4.68 -12.69 11.47
CA ALA A 148 -6.13 -12.85 11.50
C ALA A 148 -6.83 -11.94 10.48
N MET A 149 -6.41 -10.67 10.36
CA MET A 149 -6.93 -9.76 9.33
C MET A 149 -6.69 -10.32 7.93
N TRP A 150 -5.50 -10.87 7.67
CA TRP A 150 -5.12 -11.47 6.39
C TRP A 150 -6.03 -12.62 5.94
N ARG A 151 -6.69 -13.29 6.89
CA ARG A 151 -7.64 -14.40 6.63
C ARG A 151 -9.09 -13.97 6.70
N THR A 152 -9.34 -12.71 7.07
CA THR A 152 -10.67 -12.15 7.25
C THR A 152 -11.05 -11.38 6.00
N LYS A 153 -12.30 -11.48 5.60
CA LYS A 153 -12.84 -10.63 4.53
C LYS A 153 -13.01 -9.19 5.07
N PRO A 154 -12.43 -8.15 4.43
CA PRO A 154 -12.72 -6.76 4.75
C PRO A 154 -14.22 -6.45 4.63
N VAL A 155 -14.75 -5.57 5.50
CA VAL A 155 -16.12 -5.08 5.39
C VAL A 155 -16.25 -3.98 4.33
N SER A 156 -15.17 -3.27 4.06
CA SER A 156 -15.06 -2.30 2.98
C SER A 156 -13.62 -2.22 2.51
N SER A 157 -13.43 -1.79 1.26
CA SER A 157 -12.13 -1.38 0.76
C SER A 157 -12.29 -0.17 -0.14
N LYS A 158 -11.21 0.56 -0.35
CA LYS A 158 -11.19 1.75 -1.20
C LYS A 158 -9.81 1.93 -1.80
N LEU A 159 -9.76 2.12 -3.12
CA LEU A 159 -8.56 2.57 -3.80
C LEU A 159 -8.57 4.08 -3.94
N THR A 160 -7.50 4.73 -3.49
CA THR A 160 -7.34 6.18 -3.53
C THR A 160 -6.01 6.56 -4.17
N PHE A 161 -5.97 7.73 -4.78
CA PHE A 161 -4.76 8.32 -5.33
C PHE A 161 -4.78 9.83 -5.14
N GLU A 162 -3.91 10.34 -4.29
CA GLU A 162 -3.93 11.74 -3.87
C GLU A 162 -2.53 12.29 -3.56
N GLY A 163 -2.41 13.62 -3.62
CA GLY A 163 -1.21 14.33 -3.21
C GLY A 163 -1.17 14.48 -1.70
N VAL A 164 -0.01 14.23 -1.10
CA VAL A 164 0.23 14.34 0.34
C VAL A 164 0.98 15.66 0.58
N CYS A 165 0.36 16.55 1.36
CA CYS A 165 0.92 17.87 1.71
C CYS A 165 1.92 17.78 2.86
#